data_AF-A0A8E1VUI2-F1
#
_entry.id   AF-A0A8E1VUI2-F1
#
_cell.length_a   1.000
_cell.length_b   1.000
_cell.length_c   1.000
_cell.angle_alpha   90.00
_cell.angle_beta   90.00
_cell.angle_gamma   90.00
#
_symmetry.space_group_name_H-M   'P 1'
#
loop_
_entity.id
_entity.type
_entity.pdbx_description
1 polymer ?
#
loop_
_entity_poly.entity_id
_entity_poly.type
_entity_poly.pdbx_seq_one_letter_code
_entity_poly.pdbx_strand_id
1 'polypeptide(L)'
;MTDRRTEVDGQPAEPDQTLRYLDLGEVGTWFGVTQTTVSTWRSRYAETHPFPEPDVVVGRTPGWARGRREEIEQWERGRPGRGAGGGRPRKDRSGKSAQ
;
A
#
# COMPACT_ATOMS: atom_id res chain seq x y z
N MET A 1 -5.64 16.81 -11.80
CA MET A 1 -6.08 16.18 -13.06
C MET A 1 -5.49 14.77 -13.05
N THR A 2 -6.14 13.87 -12.31
CA THR A 2 -5.69 12.48 -12.17
C THR A 2 -5.94 11.81 -13.51
N ASP A 3 -4.87 11.32 -14.15
CA ASP A 3 -4.97 10.47 -15.34
C ASP A 3 -5.76 9.23 -14.92
N ARG A 4 -7.08 9.24 -15.12
CA ARG A 4 -7.91 8.06 -14.88
C ARG A 4 -7.62 7.11 -16.02
N ARG A 5 -6.64 6.23 -15.84
CA ARG A 5 -6.49 5.07 -16.71
C ARG A 5 -7.82 4.32 -16.74
N THR A 6 -8.31 4.05 -17.94
CA THR A 6 -9.53 3.27 -18.13
C THR A 6 -9.22 1.83 -17.72
N GLU A 7 -9.95 1.30 -16.74
CA GLU A 7 -9.87 -0.13 -16.41
C GLU A 7 -10.41 -0.92 -17.61
N VAL A 8 -9.56 -1.80 -18.14
CA VAL A 8 -9.92 -2.76 -19.19
C VAL A 8 -9.79 -4.16 -18.61
N ASP A 9 -10.62 -5.08 -19.08
CA ASP A 9 -10.49 -6.49 -18.67
C ASP A 9 -9.08 -6.99 -19.00
N GLY A 10 -8.44 -7.59 -17.99
CA GLY A 10 -7.08 -8.11 -18.13
C GLY A 10 -7.04 -9.22 -19.17
N GLN A 11 -6.08 -9.14 -20.10
CA GLN A 11 -5.82 -10.27 -20.98
C GLN A 11 -5.33 -11.47 -20.17
N PRO A 12 -5.77 -12.70 -20.51
CA PRO A 12 -5.21 -13.91 -19.92
C PRO A 12 -3.69 -13.93 -20.09
N ALA A 13 -2.99 -14.50 -19.10
CA ALA A 13 -1.59 -14.84 -19.31
C ALA A 13 -1.48 -15.90 -20.43
N GLU A 14 -0.34 -15.94 -21.09
CA GLU A 14 -0.02 -17.02 -22.03
C GLU A 14 -0.10 -18.38 -21.32
N PRO A 15 -0.42 -19.49 -22.03
CA PRO A 15 -0.68 -20.79 -21.41
C PRO A 15 0.43 -21.35 -20.52
N ASP A 16 1.67 -20.90 -20.70
CA ASP A 16 2.87 -21.31 -19.96
C ASP A 16 3.39 -20.23 -18.99
N GLN A 17 2.66 -19.12 -18.82
CA GLN A 17 3.09 -17.98 -18.01
C GLN A 17 2.22 -17.78 -16.76
N THR A 18 2.87 -17.36 -15.68
CA THR A 18 2.20 -16.81 -14.50
C THR A 18 2.65 -15.36 -14.30
N LEU A 19 1.72 -14.42 -14.38
CA LEU A 19 2.02 -13.02 -14.12
C LEU A 19 2.13 -12.77 -12.62
N ARG A 20 3.29 -12.25 -12.18
CA ARG A 20 3.53 -11.93 -10.77
C ARG A 20 3.50 -10.42 -10.55
N TYR A 21 2.54 -10.00 -9.74
CA TYR A 21 2.40 -8.63 -9.25
C TYR A 21 2.59 -8.58 -7.74
N LEU A 22 2.90 -7.39 -7.25
CA LEU A 22 3.03 -7.11 -5.83
C LEU A 22 1.68 -6.71 -5.28
N ASP A 23 1.26 -7.34 -4.19
CA ASP A 23 0.08 -6.89 -3.45
C ASP A 23 0.43 -5.83 -2.39
N LEU A 24 -0.58 -5.37 -1.65
CA LEU A 24 -0.41 -4.41 -0.56
C LEU A 24 0.51 -4.93 0.56
N GLY A 25 0.55 -6.25 0.79
CA GLY A 25 1.35 -6.89 1.83
C GLY A 25 2.84 -6.94 1.45
N GLU A 26 3.15 -7.28 0.21
CA GLU A 26 4.52 -7.22 -0.33
C GLU A 26 5.05 -5.79 -0.33
N VAL A 27 4.22 -4.82 -0.75
CA VAL A 27 4.56 -3.40 -0.64
C VAL A 27 4.79 -3.01 0.83
N GLY A 28 3.91 -3.42 1.74
CA GLY A 28 4.06 -3.13 3.17
C GLY A 28 5.36 -3.69 3.75
N THR A 29 5.74 -4.89 3.32
CA THR A 29 6.99 -5.55 3.75
C THR A 29 8.23 -4.72 3.41
N TRP A 30 8.27 -4.05 2.25
CA TRP A 30 9.39 -3.18 1.88
C TRP A 30 9.60 -2.01 2.84
N PHE A 31 8.53 -1.50 3.43
CA PHE A 31 8.56 -0.35 4.34
C PHE A 31 8.43 -0.73 5.81
N GLY A 32 8.36 -2.04 6.14
CA GLY A 32 8.15 -2.52 7.50
C GLY A 32 6.77 -2.13 8.08
N VAL A 33 5.74 -2.03 7.24
CA VAL A 33 4.37 -1.65 7.64
C VAL A 33 3.35 -2.72 7.25
N THR A 34 2.16 -2.66 7.83
CA THR A 34 1.06 -3.58 7.49
C THR A 34 0.43 -3.24 6.14
N GLN A 35 -0.21 -4.23 5.49
CA GLN A 35 -1.01 -3.99 4.28
C GLN A 35 -2.11 -2.93 4.49
N THR A 36 -2.66 -2.84 5.72
CA THR A 36 -3.68 -1.85 6.08
C THR A 36 -3.10 -0.43 6.09
N THR A 37 -1.83 -0.29 6.44
CA THR A 37 -1.12 0.99 6.37
C THR A 37 -0.95 1.43 4.92
N VAL A 38 -0.58 0.52 4.02
CA VAL A 38 -0.49 0.81 2.57
C VAL A 38 -1.86 1.13 1.98
N SER A 39 -2.91 0.41 2.37
CA SER A 39 -4.29 0.76 2.01
C SER A 39 -4.67 2.17 2.47
N THR A 40 -4.31 2.52 3.71
CA THR A 40 -4.55 3.86 4.26
C THR A 40 -3.79 4.93 3.48
N TRP A 41 -2.55 4.66 3.04
CA TRP A 41 -1.80 5.59 2.18
C TRP A 41 -2.56 5.93 0.90
N ARG A 42 -3.07 4.92 0.21
CA ARG A 42 -3.82 5.08 -1.05
C ARG A 42 -5.04 5.96 -0.88
N SER A 43 -5.83 5.77 0.19
CA SER A 43 -7.02 6.59 0.43
C SER A 43 -6.70 7.96 1.03
N ARG A 44 -5.76 8.05 1.97
CA ARG A 44 -5.46 9.29 2.70
C ARG A 44 -4.84 10.37 1.83
N TYR A 45 -4.02 9.97 0.85
CA TYR A 45 -3.27 10.89 0.00
C TYR A 45 -3.80 10.97 -1.44
N ALA A 46 -4.95 10.35 -1.74
CA ALA A 46 -5.52 10.29 -3.08
C ALA A 46 -5.58 11.66 -3.80
N GLU A 47 -5.89 12.73 -3.07
CA GLU A 47 -6.05 14.07 -3.64
C GLU A 47 -4.77 14.92 -3.62
N THR A 48 -3.90 14.72 -2.62
CA THR A 48 -2.79 15.66 -2.33
C THR A 48 -1.42 15.11 -2.70
N HIS A 49 -1.23 13.79 -2.62
CA HIS A 49 0.02 13.09 -2.95
C HIS A 49 -0.33 11.67 -3.37
N PRO A 50 -0.98 11.49 -4.55
CA PRO A 50 -1.60 10.23 -4.94
C PRO A 50 -0.58 9.09 -4.95
N PHE A 51 -0.95 7.96 -4.34
CA PHE A 51 -0.15 6.74 -4.38
C PHE A 51 -0.15 6.19 -5.82
N PRO A 52 0.98 5.61 -6.30
CA PRO A 52 1.05 5.05 -7.65
C PRO A 52 -0.13 4.11 -7.96
N GLU A 53 -0.77 4.34 -9.10
CA GLU A 53 -1.87 3.50 -9.55
C GLU A 53 -1.41 2.03 -9.74
N PRO A 54 -2.26 1.05 -9.43
CA PRO A 54 -1.93 -0.35 -9.69
C PRO A 54 -1.86 -0.62 -11.19
N ASP A 55 -1.01 -1.57 -11.58
CA ASP A 55 -0.95 -2.08 -12.95
C ASP A 55 -2.05 -3.11 -13.22
N VAL A 56 -2.54 -3.77 -12.18
CA VAL A 56 -3.61 -4.78 -12.27
C VAL A 56 -4.53 -4.71 -11.05
N VAL A 57 -5.79 -5.11 -11.23
CA VAL A 57 -6.71 -5.40 -10.12
C VAL A 57 -7.21 -6.82 -10.27
N VAL A 58 -6.90 -7.68 -9.29
CA VAL A 58 -7.39 -9.07 -9.24
C VAL A 58 -8.55 -9.13 -8.25
N GLY A 59 -9.78 -9.14 -8.77
CA GLY A 59 -11.00 -9.04 -7.97
C GLY A 59 -11.09 -7.68 -7.27
N ARG A 60 -10.58 -7.59 -6.03
CA ARG A 60 -10.49 -6.33 -5.25
C ARG A 60 -9.05 -5.98 -4.85
N THR A 61 -8.09 -6.83 -5.20
CA THR A 61 -6.71 -6.71 -4.77
C THR A 61 -5.93 -5.95 -5.83
N PRO A 62 -5.41 -4.74 -5.51
CA PRO A 62 -4.52 -4.01 -6.41
C PRO A 62 -3.16 -4.70 -6.50
N GLY A 63 -2.56 -4.68 -7.68
CA GLY A 63 -1.25 -5.25 -7.97
C GLY A 63 -0.33 -4.28 -8.71
N TRP A 64 0.96 -4.26 -8.35
CA TRP A 64 1.98 -3.47 -9.03
C TRP A 64 3.07 -4.37 -9.63
N ALA A 65 3.60 -3.99 -10.80
CA ALA A 65 4.77 -4.63 -11.37
C ALA A 65 5.97 -4.48 -10.43
N ARG A 66 6.83 -5.51 -10.35
CA ARG A 66 7.99 -5.50 -9.44
C ARG A 66 8.96 -4.34 -9.71
N GLY A 67 9.02 -3.86 -10.96
CA GLY A 67 9.83 -2.71 -11.36
C GLY A 67 9.39 -1.37 -10.78
N ARG A 68 8.15 -1.25 -10.25
CA ARG A 68 7.64 0.00 -9.66
C ARG A 68 8.17 0.31 -8.27
N ARG A 69 9.09 -0.50 -7.75
CA ARG A 69 9.66 -0.29 -6.41
C ARG A 69 10.20 1.12 -6.20
N GLU A 70 11.00 1.60 -7.14
CA GLU A 70 11.65 2.91 -7.01
C GLU A 70 10.63 4.06 -6.98
N GLU A 71 9.56 3.96 -7.77
CA GLU A 71 8.46 4.93 -7.79
C GLU A 71 7.73 4.96 -6.44
N ILE A 72 7.42 3.79 -5.87
CA ILE A 72 6.74 3.68 -4.57
C ILE A 72 7.65 4.20 -3.44
N GLU A 73 8.96 3.94 -3.50
CA GLU A 73 9.93 4.47 -2.53
C GLU A 73 10.05 5.99 -2.61
N GLN A 74 10.07 6.56 -3.82
CA GLN A 74 10.04 8.01 -4.02
C GLN A 74 8.77 8.63 -3.46
N TRP A 75 7.63 7.99 -3.71
CA TRP A 75 6.35 8.40 -3.16
C TRP A 75 6.37 8.42 -1.62
N GLU A 76 6.90 7.36 -0.98
CA GLU A 76 6.97 7.26 0.49
C GLU A 76 7.81 8.38 1.10
N ARG A 77 8.98 8.67 0.49
CA ARG A 77 9.87 9.74 0.94
C ARG A 77 9.24 11.13 0.81
N GLY A 78 8.40 11.34 -0.20
CA GLY A 78 7.74 12.61 -0.49
C GLY A 78 6.42 12.83 0.25
N ARG A 79 5.86 11.81 0.91
CA ARG A 79 4.50 11.92 1.45
C ARG A 79 4.42 12.90 2.64
N PRO A 80 3.40 13.77 2.70
CA PRO A 80 3.21 14.69 3.82
C PRO A 80 2.97 13.96 5.15
N GLY A 81 3.47 14.52 6.27
CA GLY A 81 3.07 14.07 7.61
C GLY A 81 3.76 12.81 8.14
N ARG A 82 5.02 12.57 7.75
CA ARG A 82 5.87 11.46 8.25
C ARG A 82 6.03 11.39 9.79
N GLY A 83 5.51 12.37 10.53
CA GLY A 83 5.68 12.56 11.98
C GLY A 83 4.42 12.64 12.87
N ALA A 84 3.23 12.21 12.43
CA ALA A 84 2.07 12.16 13.33
C ALA A 84 1.11 10.99 13.01
N GLY A 85 1.13 9.96 13.86
CA GLY A 85 0.05 8.99 13.98
C GLY A 85 0.42 7.57 13.58
N GLY A 86 0.69 6.74 14.60
CA GLY A 86 0.85 5.30 14.44
C GLY A 86 1.26 4.57 15.73
N GLY A 87 1.80 5.28 16.72
CA GLY A 87 1.88 4.76 18.07
C GLY A 87 0.50 4.80 18.73
N ARG A 88 -0.25 3.71 18.68
CA ARG A 88 -1.28 3.49 19.70
C ARG A 88 -0.53 3.41 21.04
N PRO A 89 -0.80 4.28 22.03
CA PRO A 89 -0.23 4.10 23.36
C PRO A 89 -0.61 2.69 23.83
N ARG A 90 0.40 1.86 24.15
CA ARG A 90 0.11 0.60 24.84
C ARG A 90 -0.43 0.99 26.21
N LYS A 91 -1.65 0.54 26.54
CA LYS A 91 -2.19 0.68 27.89
C LYS A 91 -1.36 -0.24 28.78
N ASP A 92 -0.46 0.32 29.58
CA ASP A 92 0.24 -0.44 30.62
C ASP A 92 -0.79 -1.05 31.57
N ARG A 93 -0.72 -2.37 31.71
CA ARG A 93 -1.53 -3.13 32.67
C ARG A 93 -0.77 -3.15 34.00
N SER A 94 -0.51 -1.99 34.58
CA SER A 94 0.02 -1.85 35.94
C SER A 94 -1.09 -1.30 36.84
N GLY A 95 -1.80 -2.22 37.49
CA GLY A 95 -2.87 -1.86 38.43
C GLY A 95 -3.71 -3.03 38.88
N LYS A 96 -3.13 -3.93 39.67
CA LYS A 96 -3.72 -4.52 40.88
C LYS A 96 -2.73 -5.48 41.54
N SER A 97 -1.81 -4.91 42.29
CA SER A 97 -1.31 -5.50 43.53
C SER A 97 -1.98 -4.73 44.67
N ALA A 98 -2.90 -5.39 45.37
CA ALA A 98 -3.42 -5.05 46.68
C ALA A 98 -3.98 -6.39 47.19
N GLN A 99 -3.15 -7.14 47.92
CA GLN A 99 -3.07 -7.16 49.38
C GLN A 99 -4.10 -8.14 49.95
#